data_AF-A0A6J2T1K1-F1
#
_entry.id   AF-A0A6J2T1K1-F1
#
_cell.length_a   1.000
_cell.length_b   1.000
_cell.length_c   1.000
_cell.angle_alpha   90.00
_cell.angle_beta   90.00
_cell.angle_gamma   90.00
#
_symmetry.space_group_name_H-M   'P 1'
#
loop_
_entity.id
_entity.type
_entity.pdbx_description
1 polymer ?
#
loop_
_entity_poly.entity_id
_entity_poly.type
_entity_poly.pdbx_seq_one_letter_code
_entity_poly.pdbx_strand_id
1 'polypeptide(L)'
;MFPLLCKFELTEIVISSQFAVFVKSGFIFETSSDTMSECEEMDRKVKLQGVTRLNRNLQSNEVLTLHYLGLPYLVLCRRPVLRLKVPLSTYNFQDGETDGIALQLIFTCPVNYPLQLPRVDLAEKRNVSTELDLKLRTEIAKALEQHLGLYMIVPVVTRVQMLLNDELRND
;
A
#
# COMPACT_ATOMS: atom_id res chain seq x y z
N MET A 1 -41.34 -36.21 -15.77
CA MET A 1 -42.21 -35.81 -16.90
C MET A 1 -42.80 -34.45 -16.55
N PHE A 2 -42.26 -33.37 -17.13
CA PHE A 2 -42.95 -32.06 -17.28
C PHE A 2 -44.09 -32.22 -18.33
N PRO A 3 -45.08 -31.31 -18.51
CA PRO A 3 -45.10 -29.84 -18.32
C PRO A 3 -46.27 -29.36 -17.40
N LEU A 4 -46.78 -28.11 -17.30
CA LEU A 4 -46.70 -26.87 -18.10
C LEU A 4 -46.45 -25.57 -17.29
N LEU A 5 -45.88 -24.61 -18.00
CA LEU A 5 -46.03 -23.14 -17.96
C LEU A 5 -47.04 -22.49 -16.99
N CYS A 6 -46.55 -21.51 -16.24
CA CYS A 6 -47.28 -20.27 -15.96
C CYS A 6 -46.53 -19.10 -16.60
N LYS A 7 -47.21 -18.28 -17.41
CA LYS A 7 -46.63 -17.08 -18.03
C LYS A 7 -46.46 -15.99 -16.97
N PHE A 8 -45.33 -15.30 -16.98
CA PHE A 8 -45.21 -13.98 -16.39
C PHE A 8 -44.95 -12.97 -17.50
N GLU A 9 -45.89 -12.07 -17.73
CA GLU A 9 -45.69 -10.89 -18.56
C GLU A 9 -44.80 -9.91 -17.79
N LEU A 10 -43.65 -9.59 -18.36
CA LEU A 10 -42.74 -8.55 -17.87
C LEU A 10 -43.33 -7.19 -18.24
N THR A 11 -44.09 -6.59 -17.32
CA THR A 11 -44.48 -5.18 -17.38
C THR A 11 -43.67 -4.35 -16.38
N GLU A 12 -42.79 -3.54 -16.95
CA GLU A 12 -42.16 -2.32 -16.39
C GLU A 12 -41.48 -2.43 -15.01
N ILE A 13 -40.16 -2.65 -15.03
CA ILE A 13 -39.29 -2.35 -13.89
C ILE A 13 -38.98 -0.84 -13.90
N VAL A 14 -39.70 -0.06 -13.10
CA VAL A 14 -39.31 1.32 -12.79
C VAL A 14 -38.24 1.30 -11.71
N ILE A 15 -36.97 1.39 -12.10
CA ILE A 15 -35.85 1.59 -11.16
C ILE A 15 -35.82 3.06 -10.74
N SER A 16 -36.43 3.36 -9.60
CA SER A 16 -36.14 4.60 -8.87
C SER A 16 -35.20 4.32 -7.70
N SER A 17 -34.26 5.23 -7.46
CA SER A 17 -33.34 5.14 -6.33
C SER A 17 -34.12 5.31 -5.01
N GLN A 18 -33.93 4.35 -4.10
CA GLN A 18 -34.49 4.26 -2.74
C GLN A 18 -35.93 3.69 -2.64
N PHE A 19 -36.02 2.59 -1.88
CA PHE A 19 -37.23 1.87 -1.43
C PHE A 19 -38.09 1.13 -2.47
N ALA A 20 -37.93 -0.20 -2.51
CA ALA A 20 -38.97 -1.11 -3.02
C ALA A 20 -39.92 -1.49 -1.86
N VAL A 21 -41.12 -0.92 -1.84
CA VAL A 21 -42.16 -1.27 -0.85
C VAL A 21 -43.02 -2.40 -1.41
N PHE A 22 -42.77 -3.63 -0.94
CA PHE A 22 -43.64 -4.77 -1.23
C PHE A 22 -44.77 -4.84 -0.19
N VAL A 23 -45.98 -4.42 -0.58
CA VAL A 23 -47.19 -4.71 0.21
C VAL A 23 -47.68 -6.10 -0.18
N LYS A 24 -47.38 -7.11 0.65
CA LYS A 24 -48.01 -8.43 0.56
C LYS A 24 -48.48 -8.88 1.94
N SER A 25 -49.68 -9.47 1.94
CA SER A 25 -50.51 -9.67 3.12
C SER A 25 -49.86 -10.52 4.23
N GLY A 26 -49.96 -10.05 5.48
CA GLY A 26 -50.18 -10.93 6.62
C GLY A 26 -48.98 -11.63 7.28
N PHE A 27 -47.74 -11.20 7.04
CA PHE A 27 -46.60 -11.63 7.86
C PHE A 27 -45.71 -10.44 8.23
N ILE A 28 -45.65 -10.10 9.52
CA ILE A 28 -44.62 -9.21 10.05
C ILE A 28 -43.36 -10.07 10.22
N PHE A 29 -42.47 -10.02 9.22
CA PHE A 29 -41.08 -10.32 9.48
C PHE A 29 -40.46 -9.06 10.08
N GLU A 30 -40.29 -9.05 11.41
CA GLU A 30 -39.30 -8.18 12.02
C GLU A 30 -37.93 -8.64 11.52
N THR A 31 -37.40 -7.96 10.50
CA THR A 31 -35.97 -8.03 10.20
C THR A 31 -35.24 -7.32 11.33
N SER A 32 -34.89 -8.08 12.37
CA SER A 32 -34.08 -7.65 13.50
C SER A 32 -32.75 -7.11 12.98
N SER A 33 -32.64 -5.78 12.89
CA SER A 33 -31.43 -5.09 12.48
C SER A 33 -30.34 -5.24 13.53
N ASP A 34 -29.28 -5.94 13.15
CA ASP A 34 -27.95 -6.01 13.77
C ASP A 34 -27.78 -5.34 15.15
N THR A 35 -28.14 -6.04 16.23
CA THR A 35 -27.50 -5.84 17.53
C THR A 35 -26.23 -6.67 17.58
N MET A 36 -25.18 -6.14 16.94
CA MET A 36 -23.80 -6.52 17.21
C MET A 36 -23.55 -6.53 18.73
N SER A 37 -23.34 -7.72 19.30
CA SER A 37 -23.14 -7.88 20.75
C SER A 37 -21.91 -7.09 21.21
N GLU A 38 -22.03 -6.33 22.30
CA GLU A 38 -20.93 -5.50 22.86
C GLU A 38 -19.65 -6.32 23.10
N CYS A 39 -19.81 -7.61 23.44
CA CYS A 39 -18.70 -8.55 23.57
C CYS A 39 -17.93 -8.76 22.25
N GLU A 40 -18.62 -8.88 21.11
CA GLU A 40 -17.97 -9.02 19.80
C GLU A 40 -17.23 -7.75 19.38
N GLU A 41 -17.81 -6.58 19.67
CA GLU A 41 -17.16 -5.31 19.36
C GLU A 41 -15.90 -5.11 20.21
N MET A 42 -15.96 -5.45 21.51
CA MET A 42 -14.80 -5.44 22.40
C MET A 42 -13.71 -6.41 21.91
N ASP A 43 -14.07 -7.63 21.52
CA ASP A 43 -13.15 -8.63 20.99
C ASP A 43 -12.44 -8.17 19.70
N ARG A 44 -13.20 -7.56 18.78
CA ARG A 44 -12.65 -6.97 17.54
C ARG A 44 -11.69 -5.82 17.87
N LYS A 45 -12.02 -4.97 18.84
CA LYS A 45 -11.20 -3.84 19.29
C LYS A 45 -9.87 -4.31 19.90
N VAL A 46 -9.89 -5.35 20.72
CA VAL A 46 -8.68 -5.99 21.29
C VAL A 46 -7.79 -6.59 20.17
N LYS A 47 -8.39 -7.34 19.23
CA LYS A 47 -7.67 -7.90 18.07
C LYS A 47 -7.02 -6.79 17.21
N LEU A 48 -7.75 -5.71 16.93
CA LEU A 48 -7.25 -4.56 16.15
C LEU A 48 -6.10 -3.82 16.87
N GLN A 49 -6.15 -3.67 18.19
CA GLN A 49 -5.03 -3.13 18.98
C GLN A 49 -3.80 -4.03 18.91
N GLY A 50 -3.99 -5.35 18.96
CA GLY A 50 -2.92 -6.35 18.78
C GLY A 50 -2.22 -6.21 17.41
N VAL A 51 -3.00 -6.17 16.32
CA VAL A 51 -2.49 -5.96 14.95
C VAL A 51 -1.78 -4.62 14.82
N THR A 52 -2.35 -3.54 15.36
CA THR A 52 -1.73 -2.19 15.33
C THR A 52 -0.36 -2.18 16.02
N ARG A 53 -0.24 -2.87 17.17
CA ARG A 53 1.04 -3.03 17.88
C ARG A 53 2.04 -3.87 17.08
N LEU A 54 1.58 -4.95 16.44
CA LEU A 54 2.42 -5.80 15.58
C LEU A 54 2.97 -5.03 14.38
N ASN A 55 2.11 -4.35 13.61
CA ASN A 55 2.49 -3.53 12.46
C ASN A 55 3.52 -2.47 12.84
N ARG A 56 3.32 -1.79 13.97
CA ARG A 56 4.29 -0.81 14.49
C ARG A 56 5.64 -1.44 14.88
N ASN A 57 5.64 -2.66 15.42
CA ASN A 57 6.88 -3.39 15.69
C ASN A 57 7.59 -3.76 14.38
N LEU A 58 6.87 -4.26 13.38
CA LEU A 58 7.42 -4.57 12.05
C LEU A 58 8.04 -3.33 11.39
N GLN A 59 7.33 -2.21 11.37
CA GLN A 59 7.85 -0.91 10.92
C GLN A 59 9.14 -0.48 11.66
N SER A 60 9.20 -0.72 12.97
CA SER A 60 10.38 -0.37 13.77
C SER A 60 11.56 -1.31 13.50
N ASN A 61 11.29 -2.59 13.31
CA ASN A 61 12.29 -3.62 12.99
C ASN A 61 12.93 -3.35 11.63
N GLU A 62 12.16 -2.94 10.62
CA GLU A 62 12.70 -2.66 9.29
C GLU A 62 13.61 -1.42 9.28
N VAL A 63 13.32 -0.41 10.10
CA VAL A 63 14.24 0.72 10.33
C VAL A 63 15.55 0.26 11.00
N LEU A 64 15.48 -0.73 11.89
CA LEU A 64 16.69 -1.36 12.44
C LEU A 64 17.42 -2.19 11.37
N THR A 65 16.71 -2.89 10.48
CA THR A 65 17.32 -3.62 9.36
C THR A 65 18.08 -2.68 8.41
N LEU A 66 17.52 -1.51 8.06
CA LEU A 66 18.24 -0.48 7.29
C LEU A 66 19.56 -0.10 7.98
N HIS A 67 19.53 0.13 9.30
CA HIS A 67 20.71 0.46 10.09
C HIS A 67 21.76 -0.66 10.11
N TYR A 68 21.35 -1.91 10.35
CA TYR A 68 22.26 -3.06 10.39
C TYR A 68 22.88 -3.39 9.02
N LEU A 69 22.18 -3.11 7.92
CA LEU A 69 22.69 -3.24 6.56
C LEU A 69 23.59 -2.06 6.13
N GLY A 70 23.78 -1.05 6.98
CA GLY A 70 24.55 0.15 6.64
C GLY A 70 23.92 1.03 5.56
N LEU A 71 22.63 0.82 5.25
CA LEU A 71 21.92 1.61 4.24
C LEU A 71 21.68 3.04 4.77
N PRO A 72 21.96 4.10 3.99
CA PRO A 72 21.76 5.46 4.45
C PRO A 72 20.26 5.77 4.57
N TYR A 73 19.80 6.26 5.73
CA TYR A 73 18.42 6.69 5.91
C TYR A 73 18.29 7.84 6.90
N LEU A 74 17.25 8.65 6.73
CA LEU A 74 16.82 9.69 7.64
C LEU A 74 15.36 9.46 8.04
N VAL A 75 15.08 9.41 9.35
CA VAL A 75 13.71 9.29 9.85
C VAL A 75 13.08 10.68 9.92
N LEU A 76 12.20 10.99 8.97
CA LEU A 76 11.47 12.26 8.94
C LEU A 76 10.37 12.31 10.02
N CYS A 77 9.71 11.18 10.27
CA CYS A 77 8.65 11.08 11.27
C CYS A 77 8.44 9.63 11.72
N ARG A 78 8.10 9.42 13.00
CA ARG A 78 7.72 8.09 13.56
C ARG A 78 6.25 7.96 13.98
N ARG A 79 5.51 9.07 14.09
CA ARG A 79 4.12 9.14 14.60
C ARG A 79 3.41 10.37 14.01
N PRO A 80 2.17 10.26 13.51
CA PRO A 80 1.30 9.08 13.50
C PRO A 80 1.67 8.04 12.43
N VAL A 81 2.45 8.43 11.43
CA VAL A 81 2.80 7.63 10.23
C VAL A 81 4.33 7.60 10.13
N LEU A 82 4.92 6.43 9.90
CA LEU A 82 6.37 6.32 9.68
C LEU A 82 6.73 6.95 8.33
N ARG A 83 7.64 7.92 8.33
CA ARG A 83 8.19 8.55 7.13
C ARG A 83 9.70 8.50 7.14
N LEU A 84 10.27 7.99 6.06
CA LEU A 84 11.71 7.79 5.86
C LEU A 84 12.15 8.47 4.57
N LYS A 85 13.34 9.06 4.58
CA LYS A 85 14.07 9.55 3.39
C LYS A 85 15.32 8.70 3.23
N VAL A 86 15.47 8.04 2.10
CA VAL A 86 16.64 7.23 1.74
C VAL A 86 17.32 7.92 0.55
N PRO A 87 18.49 8.55 0.74
CA PRO A 87 19.28 9.06 -0.37
C PRO A 87 19.95 7.90 -1.11
N LEU A 88 19.94 7.97 -2.44
CA LEU A 88 20.59 7.00 -3.33
C LEU A 88 21.41 7.76 -4.36
N SER A 89 22.59 7.24 -4.68
CA SER A 89 23.48 7.77 -5.70
C SER A 89 24.24 6.65 -6.39
N THR A 90 24.68 6.88 -7.62
CA THR A 90 25.62 5.97 -8.29
C THR A 90 26.96 5.92 -7.57
N TYR A 91 27.72 4.84 -7.73
CA TYR A 91 29.03 4.64 -7.08
C TYR A 91 30.09 5.69 -7.47
N ASN A 92 30.00 6.29 -8.66
CA ASN A 92 30.88 7.38 -9.10
C ASN A 92 30.41 8.78 -8.65
N PHE A 93 29.29 8.92 -7.94
CA PHE A 93 28.76 10.25 -7.60
C PHE A 93 29.68 10.99 -6.61
N GLN A 94 30.36 12.03 -7.09
CA GLN A 94 31.07 13.01 -6.28
C GLN A 94 30.32 14.34 -6.29
N ASP A 95 30.20 15.01 -5.13
CA ASP A 95 29.55 16.32 -5.04
C ASP A 95 30.38 17.37 -5.78
N GLY A 96 29.93 17.75 -6.99
CA GLY A 96 30.58 18.72 -7.86
C GLY A 96 30.99 18.18 -9.23
N GLU A 97 30.97 16.86 -9.44
CA GLU A 97 31.15 16.26 -10.77
C GLU A 97 29.82 16.21 -11.54
N THR A 98 29.90 16.31 -12.88
CA THR A 98 28.73 16.20 -13.77
C THR A 98 28.23 14.77 -13.91
N ASP A 99 29.09 13.79 -13.64
CA ASP A 99 28.92 12.41 -14.05
C ASP A 99 28.47 11.57 -12.85
N GLY A 100 27.17 11.30 -12.78
CA GLY A 100 26.57 10.52 -11.71
C GLY A 100 25.11 10.87 -11.50
N ILE A 101 24.33 9.89 -11.05
CA ILE A 101 22.89 10.02 -10.86
C ILE A 101 22.61 9.98 -9.36
N ALA A 102 21.85 10.94 -8.85
CA ALA A 102 21.46 11.01 -7.44
C ALA A 102 19.97 11.33 -7.30
N LEU A 103 19.31 10.68 -6.34
CA LEU A 103 17.90 10.90 -6.02
C LEU A 103 17.60 10.49 -4.58
N GLN A 104 16.38 10.74 -4.13
CA GLN A 104 15.94 10.35 -2.81
C GLN A 104 14.58 9.66 -2.88
N LEU A 105 14.47 8.52 -2.19
CA LEU A 105 13.20 7.83 -1.98
C LEU A 105 12.58 8.31 -0.67
N ILE A 106 11.37 8.85 -0.73
CA ILE A 106 10.56 9.21 0.43
C ILE A 106 9.50 8.14 0.61
N PHE A 107 9.67 7.29 1.62
CA PHE A 107 8.69 6.30 2.03
C PHE A 107 7.72 6.91 3.05
N THR A 108 6.42 6.70 2.84
CA THR A 108 5.35 7.05 3.78
C THR A 108 4.52 5.79 4.05
N CYS A 109 4.78 5.13 5.17
CA CYS A 109 4.22 3.83 5.52
C CYS A 109 2.89 3.97 6.26
N PRO A 110 1.75 3.48 5.72
CA PRO A 110 0.46 3.54 6.40
C PRO A 110 0.46 2.77 7.72
N VAL A 111 -0.52 3.03 8.59
CA VAL A 111 -0.68 2.31 9.88
C VAL A 111 -0.79 0.80 9.70
N ASN A 112 -1.35 0.37 8.56
CA ASN A 112 -1.52 -1.04 8.19
C ASN A 112 -0.30 -1.67 7.50
N TYR A 113 0.80 -0.93 7.30
CA TYR A 113 2.05 -1.49 6.76
C TYR A 113 2.59 -2.60 7.69
N PRO A 114 2.98 -3.79 7.16
CA PRO A 114 3.22 -4.10 5.75
C PRO A 114 2.04 -4.70 4.96
N LEU A 115 0.86 -4.86 5.55
CA LEU A 115 -0.34 -5.37 4.86
C LEU A 115 -0.91 -4.39 3.81
N GLN A 116 -0.49 -3.12 3.87
CA GLN A 116 -0.81 -2.09 2.90
C GLN A 116 0.50 -1.47 2.37
N LEU A 117 0.54 -1.23 1.06
CA LEU A 117 1.71 -0.64 0.40
C LEU A 117 2.05 0.75 0.97
N PRO A 118 3.34 1.05 1.17
CA PRO A 118 3.80 2.40 1.46
C PRO A 118 3.68 3.26 0.21
N ARG A 119 3.40 4.55 0.38
CA ARG A 119 3.61 5.52 -0.70
C ARG A 119 5.11 5.78 -0.82
N VAL A 120 5.63 5.73 -2.05
CA VAL A 120 7.04 6.02 -2.38
C VAL A 120 7.10 7.16 -3.38
N ASP A 121 7.71 8.27 -3.00
CA ASP A 121 7.93 9.43 -3.86
C ASP A 121 9.43 9.58 -4.18
N LEU A 122 9.77 9.92 -5.42
CA LEU A 122 11.14 10.24 -5.82
C LEU A 122 11.37 11.75 -5.77
N ALA A 123 12.30 12.20 -4.94
CA ALA A 123 12.63 13.60 -4.67
C ALA A 123 14.10 13.93 -4.97
N GLU A 124 14.43 15.22 -5.01
CA GLU A 124 15.81 15.77 -5.14
C GLU A 124 16.65 15.08 -6.25
N LYS A 125 16.03 14.85 -7.41
CA LYS A 125 16.64 14.17 -8.56
C LYS A 125 17.71 15.05 -9.21
N ARG A 126 18.90 14.49 -9.43
CA ARG A 126 20.00 15.04 -10.23
C ARG A 126 20.35 14.02 -11.32
N ASN A 127 20.46 14.50 -12.57
CA ASN A 127 20.80 13.69 -13.75
C ASN A 127 19.88 12.47 -13.99
N VAL A 128 18.61 12.55 -13.58
CA VAL A 128 17.59 11.51 -13.86
C VAL A 128 16.80 11.89 -15.11
N SER A 129 16.94 11.11 -16.18
CA SER A 129 16.13 11.27 -17.41
C SER A 129 14.67 10.86 -17.18
N THR A 130 13.75 11.32 -18.03
CA THR A 130 12.32 10.95 -17.95
C THR A 130 12.10 9.45 -18.15
N GLU A 131 12.90 8.81 -19.01
CA GLU A 131 12.86 7.36 -19.22
C GLU A 131 13.33 6.61 -17.95
N LEU A 132 14.43 7.07 -17.35
CA LEU A 132 14.93 6.50 -16.10
C LEU A 132 13.92 6.69 -14.95
N ASP A 133 13.26 7.85 -14.84
CA ASP A 133 12.21 8.07 -13.83
C ASP A 133 11.06 7.05 -13.98
N LEU A 134 10.68 6.71 -15.22
CA LEU A 134 9.66 5.71 -15.51
C LEU A 134 10.13 4.28 -15.18
N LYS A 135 11.36 3.92 -15.56
CA LYS A 135 11.99 2.63 -15.21
C LYS A 135 12.08 2.45 -13.70
N LEU A 136 12.58 3.46 -12.97
CA LEU A 136 12.69 3.47 -11.51
C LEU A 136 11.33 3.26 -10.84
N ARG A 137 10.28 3.99 -11.27
CA ARG A 137 8.91 3.82 -10.75
C ARG A 137 8.35 2.42 -11.00
N THR A 138 8.64 1.84 -12.16
CA THR A 138 8.19 0.50 -12.53
C THR A 138 8.85 -0.56 -11.65
N GLU A 139 10.17 -0.49 -11.42
CA GLU A 139 10.85 -1.40 -10.49
C GLU A 139 10.45 -1.17 -9.03
N ILE A 140 10.17 0.07 -8.60
CA ILE A 140 9.59 0.35 -7.27
C ILE A 140 8.24 -0.36 -7.13
N ALA A 141 7.30 -0.17 -8.07
CA ALA A 141 5.98 -0.79 -8.01
C ALA A 141 6.06 -2.33 -7.97
N LYS A 142 6.88 -2.92 -8.85
CA LYS A 142 7.15 -4.36 -8.91
C LYS A 142 7.79 -4.89 -7.63
N ALA A 143 8.73 -4.16 -7.03
CA ALA A 143 9.35 -4.53 -5.76
C ALA A 143 8.35 -4.48 -4.59
N LEU A 144 7.48 -3.47 -4.57
CA LEU A 144 6.41 -3.32 -3.58
C LEU A 144 5.38 -4.45 -3.67
N GLU A 145 4.89 -4.78 -4.87
CA GLU A 145 3.94 -5.88 -5.09
C GLU A 145 4.53 -7.24 -4.69
N GLN A 146 5.78 -7.51 -5.06
CA GLN A 146 6.45 -8.79 -4.78
C GLN A 146 6.75 -9.03 -3.28
N HIS A 147 6.74 -7.98 -2.46
CA HIS A 147 7.01 -8.06 -1.01
C HIS A 147 5.83 -7.57 -0.16
N LEU A 148 4.62 -7.51 -0.73
CA LEU A 148 3.40 -7.16 0.01
C LEU A 148 3.20 -8.11 1.21
N GLY A 149 2.93 -7.56 2.39
CA GLY A 149 2.85 -8.32 3.64
C GLY A 149 4.20 -8.58 4.34
N LEU A 150 5.32 -8.23 3.70
CA LEU A 150 6.69 -8.34 4.22
C LEU A 150 7.39 -6.97 4.31
N TYR A 151 8.65 -6.96 4.73
CA TYR A 151 9.52 -5.78 4.66
C TYR A 151 9.77 -5.41 3.19
N MET A 152 9.32 -4.23 2.78
CA MET A 152 9.34 -3.74 1.38
C MET A 152 10.38 -2.65 1.13
N ILE A 153 10.75 -1.86 2.16
CA ILE A 153 11.66 -0.72 2.01
C ILE A 153 13.04 -1.22 1.59
N VAL A 154 13.58 -2.24 2.27
CA VAL A 154 14.90 -2.79 1.95
C VAL A 154 14.95 -3.36 0.51
N PRO A 155 14.03 -4.24 0.05
CA PRO A 155 13.99 -4.68 -1.34
C PRO A 155 13.87 -3.56 -2.38
N VAL A 156 13.03 -2.55 -2.13
CA VAL A 156 12.88 -1.39 -3.02
C VAL A 156 14.20 -0.62 -3.12
N VAL A 157 14.82 -0.28 -1.97
CA VAL A 157 16.09 0.45 -1.91
C VAL A 157 17.18 -0.29 -2.67
N THR A 158 17.35 -1.59 -2.43
CA THR A 158 18.36 -2.40 -3.13
C THR A 158 18.13 -2.44 -4.64
N ARG A 159 16.89 -2.62 -5.11
CA ARG A 159 16.62 -2.65 -6.57
C ARG A 159 16.82 -1.31 -7.25
N VAL A 160 16.38 -0.22 -6.62
CA VAL A 160 16.60 1.13 -7.16
C VAL A 160 18.10 1.43 -7.23
N GLN A 161 18.86 1.06 -6.20
CA GLN A 161 20.32 1.22 -6.19
C GLN A 161 21.01 0.38 -7.28
N MET A 162 20.55 -0.86 -7.52
CA MET A 162 21.06 -1.70 -8.63
C MET A 162 20.77 -1.05 -9.99
N LEU A 163 19.52 -0.63 -10.23
CA LEU A 163 19.13 0.00 -11.50
C LEU A 163 19.91 1.29 -11.79
N LEU A 164 20.11 2.15 -10.79
CA LEU A 164 20.97 3.34 -10.94
C LEU A 164 22.40 2.99 -11.33
N ASN A 165 22.95 1.93 -10.74
CA ASN A 165 24.31 1.47 -11.00
C ASN A 165 24.46 0.76 -12.35
N ASP A 166 23.40 0.13 -12.87
CA ASP A 166 23.43 -0.52 -14.18
C ASP A 166 23.23 0.48 -15.34
N GLU A 167 22.45 1.54 -15.17
CA GLU A 167 22.34 2.61 -16.19
C GLU A 167 23.69 3.31 -16.42
N LEU A 168 24.45 3.59 -15.35
CA LEU A 168 25.82 4.15 -15.45
C LEU A 168 26.84 3.21 -16.13
N ARG A 169 26.48 1.95 -16.43
CA ARG A 169 27.32 1.01 -17.20
C ARG A 169 26.94 0.93 -18.68
N ASN A 170 25.80 1.51 -19.04
CA ASN A 170 25.24 1.46 -20.40
C ASN A 170 25.39 2.81 -21.15
N ASP A 171 25.68 3.89 -20.43
CA ASP A 171 26.21 5.16 -20.96
C ASP A 171 27.73 5.08 -21.24
#